data_AF-A0A850Q4U9-F1
#
_entry.id   AF-A0A850Q4U9-F1
#
_cell.length_a   1.000
_cell.length_b   1.000
_cell.length_c   1.000
_cell.angle_alpha   90.00
_cell.angle_beta   90.00
_cell.angle_gamma   90.00
#
_symmetry.space_group_name_H-M   'P 1'
#
loop_
_entity.id
_entity.type
_entity.pdbx_description
1 polymer ?
#
loop_
_entity_poly.entity_id
_entity_poly.type
_entity_poly.pdbx_seq_one_letter_code
_entity_poly.pdbx_strand_id
1 'polypeptide(L)'
;MTKFVYTIEGLSLWVGRAFGWCILILTLSVSYEVFVRYVLNAPTVWAFDIMVQMYGALFLMAGPYALAQDAHVRGDVMYRLFPVRWQARVDFLLYLVFFFPGMLALFWYGWEIAQDSWRYKEVSWNSPARIQVYFFKTLIPVAGFLLLLQGLAELVRCWRAMKSGEWMPRLADVRETEDLLMEDTSHTPNP
;
A
#
# COMPACT_ATOMS: atom_id res chain seq x y z
N MET A 1 21.92 10.10 -0.15
CA MET A 1 20.47 10.41 -0.29
C MET A 1 19.78 9.45 -1.25
N THR A 2 20.31 9.21 -2.45
CA THR A 2 19.72 8.28 -3.42
C THR A 2 19.60 6.83 -2.91
N LYS A 3 20.66 6.30 -2.29
CA LYS A 3 20.63 4.94 -1.68
C LYS A 3 19.56 4.80 -0.59
N PHE A 4 19.34 5.86 0.20
CA PHE A 4 18.32 5.89 1.25
C PHE A 4 16.91 5.80 0.66
N VAL A 5 16.60 6.62 -0.35
CA VAL A 5 15.32 6.58 -1.09
C VAL A 5 15.07 5.18 -1.64
N TYR A 6 16.04 4.60 -2.38
CA TYR A 6 15.85 3.28 -2.98
C TYR A 6 15.76 2.14 -1.96
N THR A 7 16.35 2.28 -0.78
CA THR A 7 16.21 1.27 0.28
C THR A 7 14.79 1.27 0.86
N ILE A 8 14.22 2.46 1.07
CA ILE A 8 12.84 2.61 1.54
C ILE A 8 11.86 2.11 0.47
N GLU A 9 12.06 2.49 -0.78
CA GLU A 9 11.23 2.00 -1.89
C GLU A 9 11.31 0.48 -2.01
N GLY A 10 12.52 -0.09 -1.98
CA GLY A 10 12.70 -1.55 -2.02
C GLY A 10 11.97 -2.26 -0.87
N LEU A 11 11.96 -1.68 0.33
CA LEU A 11 11.20 -2.21 1.46
C LEU A 11 9.70 -2.15 1.19
N SER A 12 9.15 -1.01 0.75
CA SER A 12 7.74 -0.85 0.43
C SER A 12 7.28 -1.80 -0.68
N LEU A 13 8.11 -2.00 -1.71
CA LEU A 13 7.84 -2.95 -2.80
C LEU A 13 7.86 -4.40 -2.31
N TRP A 14 8.86 -4.77 -1.52
CA TRP A 14 8.95 -6.12 -0.97
C TRP A 14 7.78 -6.45 -0.05
N VAL A 15 7.39 -5.51 0.82
CA VAL A 15 6.22 -5.67 1.69
C VAL A 15 4.93 -5.79 0.85
N GLY A 16 4.72 -4.91 -0.13
CA GLY A 16 3.55 -4.98 -1.01
C GLY A 16 3.44 -6.31 -1.74
N ARG A 17 4.55 -6.81 -2.31
CA ARG A 17 4.62 -8.11 -2.97
C ARG A 17 4.36 -9.28 -2.00
N ALA A 18 4.89 -9.21 -0.78
CA ALA A 18 4.66 -10.24 0.24
C ALA A 18 3.17 -10.32 0.62
N PHE A 19 2.52 -9.18 0.83
CA PHE A 19 1.07 -9.14 1.10
C PHE A 19 0.22 -9.41 -0.14
N GLY A 20 0.75 -9.24 -1.34
CA GLY A 20 0.11 -9.65 -2.59
C GLY A 20 -0.29 -11.14 -2.58
N TRP A 21 0.48 -12.01 -1.92
CA TRP A 21 0.13 -13.43 -1.77
C TRP A 21 -1.15 -13.68 -0.97
N CYS A 22 -1.58 -12.71 -0.14
CA CYS A 22 -2.84 -12.80 0.59
C CYS A 22 -4.04 -12.95 -0.37
N ILE A 23 -3.96 -12.43 -1.60
CA ILE A 23 -5.07 -12.56 -2.57
C ILE A 23 -5.31 -14.01 -3.00
N LEU A 24 -4.25 -14.80 -3.13
CA LEU A 24 -4.37 -16.22 -3.48
C LEU A 24 -4.99 -17.00 -2.31
N ILE A 25 -4.54 -16.72 -1.09
CA ILE A 25 -5.10 -17.33 0.12
C ILE A 25 -6.57 -16.95 0.29
N LEU A 26 -6.92 -15.69 0.03
CA LEU A 26 -8.30 -15.20 0.04
C LEU A 26 -9.17 -15.95 -0.98
N THR A 27 -8.70 -16.05 -2.22
CA THR A 27 -9.43 -16.72 -3.30
C THR A 27 -9.70 -18.18 -2.94
N LEU A 28 -8.68 -18.91 -2.49
CA LEU A 28 -8.82 -20.30 -2.06
C LEU A 28 -9.75 -20.45 -0.85
N SER A 29 -9.66 -19.54 0.13
CA SER A 29 -10.52 -19.55 1.31
C SER A 29 -11.99 -19.32 0.95
N VAL A 30 -12.27 -18.39 0.03
CA VAL A 30 -13.63 -18.11 -0.47
C VAL A 30 -14.16 -19.31 -1.24
N SER A 31 -13.37 -19.87 -2.18
CA SER A 31 -13.77 -21.06 -2.94
C SER A 31 -14.05 -22.25 -2.03
N TYR A 32 -13.22 -22.46 -1.01
CA TYR A 32 -13.42 -23.52 -0.01
C TYR A 32 -14.72 -23.31 0.79
N GLU A 33 -14.97 -22.12 1.31
CA GLU A 33 -16.18 -21.83 2.08
C GLU A 33 -17.45 -21.98 1.22
N VAL A 34 -17.41 -21.51 -0.03
CA VAL A 34 -18.52 -21.70 -0.99
C VAL A 34 -18.76 -23.19 -1.22
N PHE A 35 -17.72 -23.98 -1.46
CA PHE A 35 -17.85 -25.43 -1.66
C PHE A 35 -18.46 -26.11 -0.41
N VAL A 36 -17.91 -25.87 0.76
CA VAL A 36 -18.36 -26.50 2.00
C VAL A 36 -19.80 -26.08 2.37
N ARG A 37 -20.14 -24.81 2.14
CA ARG A 37 -21.47 -24.29 2.44
C ARG A 37 -22.54 -24.83 1.49
N TYR A 38 -22.28 -24.83 0.18
CA TYR A 38 -23.31 -25.15 -0.81
C TYR A 38 -23.30 -26.61 -1.25
N VAL A 39 -22.15 -27.29 -1.20
CA VAL A 39 -22.05 -28.71 -1.58
C VAL A 39 -22.20 -29.62 -0.37
N LEU A 40 -21.53 -29.29 0.75
CA LEU A 40 -21.54 -30.13 1.95
C LEU A 40 -22.60 -29.71 2.99
N ASN A 41 -23.32 -28.60 2.77
CA ASN A 41 -24.29 -28.04 3.71
C ASN A 41 -23.75 -27.83 5.14
N ALA A 42 -22.45 -27.57 5.28
CA ALA A 42 -21.75 -27.53 6.58
C ALA A 42 -20.91 -26.24 6.74
N PRO A 43 -21.53 -25.05 6.80
CA PRO A 43 -20.81 -23.76 6.78
C PRO A 43 -19.77 -23.65 7.90
N THR A 44 -18.61 -23.07 7.59
CA THR A 44 -17.58 -22.85 8.61
C THR A 44 -17.76 -21.51 9.31
N VAL A 45 -17.60 -21.50 10.63
CA VAL A 45 -17.72 -20.26 11.41
C VAL A 45 -16.51 -19.35 11.22
N TRP A 46 -15.31 -19.89 11.00
CA TRP A 46 -14.06 -19.14 11.00
C TRP A 46 -13.72 -18.48 9.66
N ALA A 47 -14.22 -18.99 8.54
CA ALA A 47 -13.75 -18.55 7.21
C ALA A 47 -14.03 -17.07 6.94
N PHE A 48 -15.17 -16.55 7.40
CA PHE A 48 -15.51 -15.13 7.26
C PHE A 48 -14.49 -14.20 7.94
N ASP A 49 -14.09 -14.51 9.17
CA ASP A 49 -13.14 -13.71 9.93
C ASP A 49 -11.75 -13.66 9.27
N ILE A 50 -11.30 -14.80 8.72
CA ILE A 50 -10.03 -14.88 8.00
C ILE A 50 -10.10 -14.02 6.73
N MET A 51 -11.19 -14.10 5.98
CA MET A 51 -11.39 -13.29 4.77
C MET A 51 -11.31 -11.80 5.07
N VAL A 52 -12.04 -11.33 6.09
CA VAL A 52 -12.06 -9.90 6.45
C VAL A 52 -10.66 -9.42 6.88
N GLN A 53 -9.97 -10.20 7.72
CA GLN A 53 -8.64 -9.83 8.21
C GLN A 53 -7.59 -9.84 7.10
N MET A 54 -7.58 -10.84 6.22
CA MET A 54 -6.62 -10.91 5.12
C MET A 54 -6.90 -9.84 4.06
N TYR A 55 -8.18 -9.54 3.78
CA TYR A 55 -8.54 -8.47 2.86
C TYR A 55 -8.13 -7.10 3.40
N GLY A 56 -8.39 -6.84 4.68
CA GLY A 56 -7.93 -5.62 5.34
C GLY A 56 -6.40 -5.52 5.34
N ALA A 57 -5.70 -6.62 5.60
CA ALA A 57 -4.23 -6.66 5.62
C ALA A 57 -3.64 -6.33 4.25
N LEU A 58 -4.20 -6.92 3.19
CA LEU A 58 -3.85 -6.62 1.80
C LEU A 58 -4.05 -5.14 1.50
N PHE A 59 -5.22 -4.58 1.83
CA PHE A 59 -5.55 -3.19 1.54
C PHE A 59 -4.65 -2.21 2.29
N LEU A 60 -4.42 -2.42 3.59
CA LEU A 60 -3.55 -1.56 4.41
C LEU A 60 -2.11 -1.55 3.90
N MET A 61 -1.56 -2.73 3.56
CA MET A 61 -0.17 -2.86 3.12
C MET A 61 0.04 -2.48 1.66
N ALA A 62 -1.04 -2.44 0.85
CA ALA A 62 -1.00 -1.89 -0.50
C ALA A 62 -0.79 -0.37 -0.53
N GLY A 63 -1.12 0.37 0.54
CA GLY A 63 -0.93 1.82 0.62
C GLY A 63 0.53 2.27 0.42
N PRO A 64 1.49 1.81 1.25
CA PRO A 64 2.92 2.11 1.06
C PRO A 64 3.44 1.71 -0.33
N TYR A 65 2.99 0.57 -0.85
CA TYR A 65 3.34 0.08 -2.19
C TYR A 65 2.86 1.04 -3.29
N ALA A 66 1.59 1.43 -3.24
CA ALA A 66 0.99 2.37 -4.19
C ALA A 66 1.65 3.74 -4.14
N LEU A 67 2.11 4.17 -2.96
CA LEU A 67 2.86 5.42 -2.81
C LEU A 67 4.25 5.33 -3.45
N ALA A 68 4.95 4.20 -3.29
CA ALA A 68 6.25 3.97 -3.92
C ALA A 68 6.17 3.97 -5.46
N GLN A 69 5.09 3.40 -6.01
CA GLN A 69 4.85 3.34 -7.45
C GLN A 69 4.12 4.55 -8.04
N ASP A 70 3.77 5.54 -7.24
CA ASP A 70 2.97 6.70 -7.69
C ASP A 70 1.63 6.32 -8.32
N ALA A 71 1.05 5.21 -7.87
CA ALA A 71 -0.22 4.69 -8.40
C ALA A 71 -1.45 5.48 -7.89
N HIS A 72 -1.23 6.54 -7.11
CA HIS A 72 -2.31 7.40 -6.64
C HIS A 72 -2.77 8.30 -7.79
N VAL A 73 -4.08 8.33 -8.04
CA VAL A 73 -4.65 9.21 -9.07
C VAL A 73 -4.38 10.67 -8.69
N ARG A 74 -3.58 11.36 -9.51
CA ARG A 74 -3.28 12.78 -9.37
C ARG A 74 -4.23 13.62 -10.24
N GLY A 75 -4.73 14.72 -9.69
CA GLY A 75 -5.54 15.70 -10.43
C GLY A 75 -4.66 16.53 -11.37
N ASP A 76 -4.54 16.11 -12.62
CA ASP A 76 -3.32 16.39 -13.40
C ASP A 76 -3.42 17.49 -14.47
N VAL A 77 -4.55 18.18 -14.63
CA VAL A 77 -4.68 19.16 -15.73
C VAL A 77 -3.81 20.40 -15.51
N MET A 78 -3.84 20.99 -14.30
CA MET A 78 -3.05 22.20 -14.00
C MET A 78 -1.61 21.87 -13.63
N TYR A 79 -1.38 20.71 -13.00
CA TYR A 79 -0.05 20.29 -12.52
C TYR A 79 0.93 20.07 -13.67
N ARG A 80 0.47 19.49 -14.78
CA ARG A 80 1.29 19.20 -15.98
C ARG A 80 1.77 20.46 -16.71
N LEU A 81 1.11 21.60 -16.53
CA LEU A 81 1.49 22.88 -17.15
C LEU A 81 2.65 23.57 -16.42
N PHE A 82 2.96 23.17 -15.19
CA PHE A 82 4.01 23.78 -14.40
C PHE A 82 5.40 23.19 -14.69
N PRO A 83 6.48 23.98 -14.60
CA PRO A 83 7.83 23.45 -14.67
C PRO A 83 8.12 22.53 -13.45
N VAL A 84 9.00 21.56 -13.64
CA VAL A 84 9.37 20.53 -12.63
C VAL A 84 9.68 21.13 -11.25
N ARG A 85 10.34 22.29 -11.20
CA ARG A 85 10.66 22.96 -9.94
C ARG A 85 9.43 23.45 -9.17
N TRP A 86 8.39 23.90 -9.87
CA TRP A 86 7.14 24.32 -9.26
C TRP A 86 6.28 23.13 -8.86
N GLN A 87 6.21 22.11 -9.71
CA GLN A 87 5.62 20.81 -9.39
C GLN A 87 6.17 20.24 -8.08
N ALA A 88 7.50 20.17 -7.96
CA ALA A 88 8.16 19.64 -6.77
C ALA A 88 7.94 20.51 -5.51
N ARG A 89 7.74 21.82 -5.64
CA ARG A 89 7.40 22.71 -4.50
C ARG A 89 5.98 22.46 -4.00
N VAL A 90 5.04 22.33 -4.93
CA VAL A 90 3.64 22.03 -4.62
C VAL A 90 3.58 20.66 -3.94
N ASP A 91 4.17 19.63 -4.53
CA ASP A 91 4.22 18.29 -3.94
C ASP A 91 4.86 18.31 -2.55
N PHE A 92 6.02 18.97 -2.39
CA PHE A 92 6.68 19.09 -1.10
C PHE A 92 5.79 19.71 -0.02
N LEU A 93 5.05 20.78 -0.35
CA LEU A 93 4.12 21.43 0.56
C LEU A 93 2.92 20.53 0.88
N LEU A 94 2.35 19.86 -0.13
CA LEU A 94 1.23 18.93 0.04
C LEU A 94 1.61 17.76 0.94
N TYR A 95 2.81 17.21 0.76
CA TYR A 95 3.34 16.19 1.66
C TYR A 95 3.41 16.72 3.10
N LEU A 96 3.99 17.89 3.30
CA LEU A 96 4.20 18.43 4.64
C LEU A 96 2.88 18.79 5.36
N VAL A 97 1.91 19.36 4.66
CA VAL A 97 0.68 19.92 5.27
C VAL A 97 -0.45 18.90 5.31
N PHE A 98 -0.57 18.01 4.33
CA PHE A 98 -1.69 17.06 4.25
C PHE A 98 -1.26 15.62 4.52
N PHE A 99 -0.16 15.17 3.92
CA PHE A 99 0.27 13.78 4.07
C PHE A 99 0.80 13.49 5.47
N PHE A 100 1.81 14.23 5.95
CA PHE A 100 2.45 13.94 7.23
C PHE A 100 1.50 14.02 8.42
N PRO A 101 0.67 15.07 8.57
CA PRO A 101 -0.28 15.13 9.68
C PRO A 101 -1.29 13.98 9.64
N GLY A 102 -1.78 13.62 8.44
CA GLY A 102 -2.69 12.48 8.27
C GLY A 102 -2.04 11.14 8.63
N MET A 103 -0.82 10.89 8.15
CA MET A 103 -0.12 9.64 8.42
C MET A 103 0.39 9.52 9.85
N LEU A 104 0.76 10.64 10.48
CA LEU A 104 1.09 10.67 11.91
C LEU A 104 -0.14 10.38 12.77
N ALA A 105 -1.30 10.95 12.43
CA ALA A 105 -2.56 10.63 13.09
C ALA A 105 -2.91 9.14 12.92
N LEU A 106 -2.79 8.61 11.70
CA LEU A 106 -3.01 7.18 11.43
C LEU A 106 -2.08 6.29 12.26
N PHE A 107 -0.79 6.64 12.36
CA PHE A 107 0.18 5.91 13.16
C PHE A 107 -0.16 5.98 14.65
N TRP A 108 -0.45 7.18 15.17
CA TRP A 108 -0.71 7.40 16.59
C TRP A 108 -1.99 6.69 17.05
N TYR A 109 -3.12 6.96 16.39
CA TYR A 109 -4.39 6.29 16.73
C TYR A 109 -4.35 4.80 16.43
N GLY A 110 -3.65 4.40 15.35
CA GLY A 110 -3.42 2.99 15.05
C GLY A 110 -2.64 2.28 16.16
N TRP A 111 -1.67 2.97 16.76
CA TRP A 111 -0.89 2.44 17.88
C TRP A 111 -1.73 2.28 19.14
N GLU A 112 -2.54 3.28 19.51
CA GLU A 112 -3.47 3.19 20.64
C GLU A 112 -4.46 2.03 20.46
N ILE A 113 -5.08 1.92 19.28
CA ILE A 113 -6.00 0.83 18.95
C ILE A 113 -5.30 -0.53 19.05
N ALA A 114 -4.09 -0.65 18.53
CA ALA A 114 -3.33 -1.89 18.61
C ALA A 114 -3.04 -2.24 20.07
N GLN A 115 -2.51 -1.30 20.86
CA GLN A 115 -2.19 -1.54 22.28
C GLN A 115 -3.40 -2.01 23.08
N ASP A 116 -4.55 -1.36 22.89
CA ASP A 116 -5.80 -1.75 23.56
C ASP A 116 -6.25 -3.15 23.14
N SER A 117 -6.21 -3.46 21.84
CA SER A 117 -6.59 -4.79 21.34
C SER A 117 -5.68 -5.91 21.86
N TRP A 118 -4.38 -5.66 22.03
CA TRP A 118 -3.47 -6.61 22.66
C TRP A 118 -3.76 -6.78 24.15
N ARG A 119 -4.07 -5.68 24.85
CA ARG A 119 -4.42 -5.70 26.28
C ARG A 119 -5.70 -6.49 26.54
N TYR A 120 -6.71 -6.33 25.68
CA TYR A 120 -7.98 -7.03 25.81
C TYR A 120 -7.98 -8.43 25.18
N LYS A 121 -6.91 -8.83 24.49
CA LYS A 121 -6.84 -10.04 23.65
C LYS A 121 -8.08 -10.14 22.76
N GLU A 122 -8.35 -9.06 22.04
CA GLU A 122 -9.60 -8.89 21.32
C GLU A 122 -9.82 -9.99 20.27
N VAL A 123 -11.03 -10.52 20.28
CA VAL A 123 -11.51 -11.56 19.37
C VAL A 123 -12.64 -11.02 18.51
N SER A 124 -12.79 -11.59 17.31
CA SER A 124 -13.86 -11.22 16.40
C SER A 124 -15.21 -11.44 17.07
N TRP A 125 -16.03 -10.39 17.06
CA TRP A 125 -17.42 -10.45 17.47
C TRP A 125 -18.33 -11.00 16.36
N ASN A 126 -17.89 -10.87 15.10
CA ASN A 126 -18.72 -11.20 13.94
C ASN A 126 -18.84 -12.71 13.68
N SER A 127 -18.03 -13.53 14.33
CA SER A 127 -18.09 -14.98 14.21
C SER A 127 -18.08 -15.69 15.56
N PRO A 128 -18.83 -16.80 15.70
CA PRO A 128 -18.71 -17.71 16.84
C PRO A 128 -17.29 -18.25 17.07
N ALA A 129 -16.43 -18.23 16.04
CA ALA A 129 -15.06 -18.74 16.09
C ALA A 129 -14.11 -17.90 16.96
N ARG A 130 -14.47 -16.65 17.28
CA ARG A 130 -13.68 -15.74 18.14
C ARG A 130 -12.20 -15.67 17.72
N ILE A 131 -11.94 -15.49 16.42
CA ILE A 131 -10.57 -15.38 15.91
C ILE A 131 -9.90 -14.14 16.49
N GLN A 132 -8.62 -14.24 16.81
CA GLN A 132 -7.80 -13.16 17.38
C GLN A 132 -7.61 -12.02 16.38
N VAL A 133 -8.16 -10.83 16.66
CA VAL A 133 -8.15 -9.66 15.74
C VAL A 133 -6.97 -8.72 16.00
N TYR A 134 -6.33 -8.84 17.15
CA TYR A 134 -5.25 -7.93 17.56
C TYR A 134 -4.03 -7.98 16.63
N PHE A 135 -3.75 -9.12 15.96
CA PHE A 135 -2.70 -9.21 14.94
C PHE A 135 -3.01 -8.36 13.71
N PHE A 136 -4.26 -8.37 13.26
CA PHE A 136 -4.70 -7.51 12.17
C PHE A 136 -4.60 -6.03 12.56
N LYS A 137 -5.05 -5.67 13.77
CA LYS A 137 -5.01 -4.27 14.23
C LYS A 137 -3.58 -3.73 14.38
N THR A 138 -2.57 -4.58 14.62
CA THR A 138 -1.16 -4.14 14.55
C THR A 138 -0.69 -3.76 13.17
N LEU A 139 -1.34 -4.23 12.10
CA LEU A 139 -0.98 -3.80 10.75
C LEU A 139 -1.33 -2.34 10.51
N ILE A 140 -2.25 -1.74 11.26
CA ILE A 140 -2.61 -0.33 11.13
C ILE A 140 -1.41 0.59 11.45
N PRO A 141 -0.79 0.54 12.65
CA PRO A 141 0.39 1.35 12.92
C PRO A 141 1.59 0.93 12.07
N VAL A 142 1.73 -0.35 11.69
CA VAL A 142 2.81 -0.78 10.79
C VAL A 142 2.66 -0.14 9.40
N ALA A 143 1.46 -0.15 8.82
CA ALA A 143 1.18 0.51 7.54
C ALA A 143 1.38 2.03 7.63
N GLY A 144 0.92 2.66 8.72
CA GLY A 144 1.16 4.08 8.98
C GLY A 144 2.65 4.41 9.06
N PHE A 145 3.45 3.59 9.73
CA PHE A 145 4.90 3.75 9.81
C PHE A 145 5.58 3.59 8.45
N LEU A 146 5.19 2.58 7.66
CA LEU A 146 5.71 2.38 6.31
C LEU A 146 5.36 3.54 5.37
N LEU A 147 4.14 4.08 5.47
CA LEU A 147 3.71 5.28 4.74
C LEU A 147 4.54 6.50 5.15
N LEU A 148 4.82 6.69 6.44
CA LEU A 148 5.70 7.77 6.90
C LEU A 148 7.12 7.63 6.33
N LEU A 149 7.70 6.43 6.37
CA LEU A 149 9.01 6.18 5.77
C LEU A 149 9.00 6.48 4.26
N GLN A 150 8.01 5.99 3.54
CA GLN A 150 7.86 6.24 2.11
C GLN A 150 7.65 7.74 1.82
N GLY A 151 6.88 8.46 2.64
CA GLY A 151 6.71 9.90 2.56
C GLY A 151 8.01 10.67 2.76
N LEU A 152 8.91 10.21 3.64
CA LEU A 152 10.26 10.78 3.75
C LEU A 152 11.06 10.60 2.46
N ALA A 153 10.96 9.43 1.82
CA ALA A 153 11.63 9.18 0.54
C ALA A 153 11.10 10.12 -0.56
N GLU A 154 9.79 10.36 -0.61
CA GLU A 154 9.15 11.32 -1.53
C GLU A 154 9.54 12.78 -1.25
N LEU A 155 9.64 13.19 0.03
CA LEU A 155 10.14 14.53 0.37
C LEU A 155 11.57 14.75 -0.13
N VAL A 156 12.44 13.76 0.04
CA VAL A 156 13.82 13.83 -0.46
C VAL A 156 13.84 13.89 -1.98
N ARG A 157 12.96 13.14 -2.65
CA ARG A 157 12.78 13.19 -4.12
C ARG A 157 12.34 14.58 -4.58
N CYS A 158 11.34 15.17 -3.94
CA CYS A 158 10.85 16.52 -4.22
C CYS A 158 11.96 17.56 -3.98
N TRP A 159 12.69 17.46 -2.86
CA TRP A 159 13.79 18.37 -2.56
C TRP A 159 14.91 18.32 -3.59
N ARG A 160 15.23 17.13 -4.10
CA ARG A 160 16.19 16.97 -5.19
C ARG A 160 15.64 17.57 -6.48
N ALA A 161 14.40 17.28 -6.86
CA ALA A 161 13.76 17.82 -8.06
C ALA A 161 13.68 19.35 -8.04
N MET A 162 13.47 19.97 -6.88
CA MET A 162 13.53 21.43 -6.73
C MET A 162 14.93 22.00 -7.06
N LYS A 163 16.01 21.28 -6.73
CA LYS A 163 17.39 21.69 -7.00
C LYS A 163 17.82 21.39 -8.43
N SER A 164 17.69 20.15 -8.87
CA SER A 164 18.13 19.70 -10.21
C SER A 164 17.21 20.18 -11.33
N GLY A 165 15.91 20.34 -11.07
CA GLY A 165 14.91 20.55 -12.11
C GLY A 165 14.52 19.26 -12.84
N GLU A 166 14.96 18.10 -12.36
CA GLU A 166 14.70 16.78 -12.93
C GLU A 166 14.22 15.81 -11.86
N TRP A 167 13.19 15.02 -12.19
CA TRP A 167 12.68 13.97 -11.33
C TRP A 167 13.62 12.76 -11.28
N MET A 168 13.83 12.22 -10.09
CA MET A 168 14.59 10.99 -9.92
C MET A 168 13.79 9.80 -10.48
N PRO A 169 14.40 8.83 -11.17
CA PRO A 169 13.70 7.63 -11.59
C PRO A 169 13.28 6.78 -10.38
N ARG A 170 12.07 6.24 -10.42
CA ARG A 170 11.53 5.29 -9.43
C ARG A 170 12.13 3.89 -9.64
N LEU A 171 12.15 3.08 -8.59
CA LEU A 171 12.50 1.67 -8.73
C LEU A 171 11.39 0.97 -9.53
N ALA A 172 11.72 0.44 -10.71
CA ALA A 172 10.76 -0.30 -11.51
C ALA A 172 10.36 -1.60 -10.79
N ASP A 173 9.07 -1.76 -10.50
CA ASP A 173 8.49 -3.07 -10.18
C ASP A 173 8.06 -3.75 -11.50
N VAL A 174 7.41 -4.91 -11.43
CA VAL A 174 6.84 -5.66 -12.55
C VAL A 174 6.04 -4.68 -13.40
N ARG A 175 6.58 -4.32 -14.56
CA ARG A 175 5.84 -3.56 -15.57
C ARG A 175 4.66 -4.42 -16.00
N GLU A 176 3.48 -3.83 -16.06
CA GLU A 176 2.32 -4.54 -16.56
C GLU A 176 2.64 -5.01 -17.99
N THR A 177 2.20 -6.21 -18.34
CA THR A 177 2.50 -6.80 -19.66
C THR A 177 2.06 -5.87 -20.79
N GLU A 178 1.01 -5.07 -20.58
CA GLU A 178 0.55 -4.04 -21.49
C GLU A 178 1.59 -2.92 -21.71
N ASP A 179 2.24 -2.44 -20.65
CA ASP A 179 3.31 -1.43 -20.76
C ASP A 179 4.52 -1.98 -21.53
N LEU A 180 4.87 -3.25 -21.28
CA LEU A 180 5.94 -3.94 -22.00
C LEU A 180 5.60 -4.10 -23.49
N LEU A 181 4.36 -4.45 -23.81
CA LEU A 181 3.88 -4.60 -25.18
C LEU A 181 3.83 -3.26 -25.94
N MET A 182 3.47 -2.16 -25.26
CA MET A 182 3.49 -0.81 -25.86
C MET A 182 4.91 -0.34 -26.16
N GLU A 183 5.87 -0.65 -25.28
CA GLU A 183 7.30 -0.33 -25.48
C GLU A 183 7.89 -1.14 -26.65
N ASP A 184 7.61 -2.44 -26.73
CA ASP A 184 8.04 -3.29 -27.85
C ASP A 184 7.43 -2.85 -29.20
N THR A 185 6.15 -2.47 -29.22
CA THR A 185 5.48 -1.97 -30.45
C THR A 185 6.08 -0.65 -30.94
N SER A 186 6.59 0.19 -30.02
CA SER A 186 7.26 1.44 -30.37
C SER A 186 8.66 1.25 -30.99
N HIS A 187 9.26 0.06 -30.82
CA HIS A 187 10.59 -0.29 -31.31
C HIS A 187 10.60 -1.18 -32.56
N THR A 188 9.45 -1.71 -33.00
CA THR A 188 9.35 -2.38 -34.30
C THR A 188 9.26 -1.36 -35.43
N PRO A 189 10.27 -1.23 -36.31
CA PRO A 189 10.09 -0.46 -37.54
C PRO A 189 8.97 -1.11 -38.34
N ASN A 190 7.98 -0.31 -38.73
CA ASN A 190 6.89 -0.71 -39.61
C ASN A 190 7.49 -1.40 -40.86
N PRO A 191 6.97 -2.55 -41.31
CA PRO A 191 7.45 -3.24 -42.50
C PRO A 191 7.24 -2.40 -43.78
#